data_AF-D0UM47-F1
#
_entry.id   AF-D0UM47-F1
#
_cell.length_a   1.000
_cell.length_b   1.000
_cell.length_c   1.000
_cell.angle_alpha   90.00
_cell.angle_beta   90.00
_cell.angle_gamma   90.00
#
_symmetry.space_group_name_H-M   'P 1'
#
loop_
_entity.id
_entity.type
_entity.pdbx_description
1 polymer ?
#
loop_
_entity_poly.entity_id
_entity_poly.type
_entity_poly.pdbx_seq_one_letter_code
_entity_poly.pdbx_strand_id
1 'polypeptide(L)'
;IHVAGTPAELYSAVLVDTPLAPFFVDCISEQDLDEMNIEIIRNTLYKAYLEAFYEFCQNIGGTTADVMCEILAFEADRRAIIITINSFGTELSKDDRTKLYPRCGKLHPDGIAALARADDYEQVKAVAEYYGEYRMLFDEAGNNPGDKTLEDKFFEREVRLNINAFLQ
;
A
#
# COMPACT_ATOMS: atom_id res chain seq x y z
N ILE A 1 35.38 -5.20 -5.48
CA ILE A 1 33.92 -5.06 -5.28
C ILE A 1 33.38 -6.47 -5.29
N HIS A 2 33.16 -7.07 -4.11
CA HIS A 2 32.47 -8.36 -4.05
C HIS A 2 31.03 -8.09 -4.49
N VAL A 3 30.65 -8.58 -5.66
CA VAL A 3 29.25 -8.61 -6.07
C VAL A 3 28.62 -9.71 -5.21
N ALA A 4 27.68 -9.35 -4.34
CA ALA A 4 26.94 -10.32 -3.54
C ALA A 4 26.31 -11.34 -4.49
N GLY A 5 26.60 -12.62 -4.28
CA GLY A 5 26.12 -13.71 -5.13
C GLY A 5 24.76 -14.23 -4.71
N THR A 6 24.36 -13.95 -3.47
CA THR A 6 23.07 -14.30 -2.91
C THR A 6 22.39 -13.08 -2.29
N PRO A 7 21.06 -13.05 -2.22
CA PRO A 7 20.37 -11.96 -1.56
C PRO A 7 20.65 -11.85 -0.05
N ALA A 8 20.99 -12.96 0.61
CA ALA A 8 21.43 -12.96 2.02
C ALA A 8 22.77 -12.22 2.20
N GLU A 9 23.70 -12.41 1.25
CA GLU A 9 24.94 -11.64 1.19
C GLU A 9 24.66 -10.17 0.89
N LEU A 10 23.70 -9.86 0.00
CA LEU A 10 23.30 -8.48 -0.29
C LEU A 10 22.70 -7.81 0.96
N TYR A 11 21.86 -8.53 1.71
CA TYR A 11 21.29 -8.04 2.96
C TYR A 11 22.40 -7.72 3.97
N SER A 12 23.26 -8.69 4.26
CA SER A 12 24.31 -8.57 5.28
C SER A 12 25.43 -7.59 4.89
N ALA A 13 25.75 -7.46 3.61
CA ALA A 13 26.87 -6.63 3.15
C ALA A 13 26.49 -5.18 2.81
N VAL A 14 25.22 -4.91 2.53
CA VAL A 14 24.77 -3.60 2.06
C VAL A 14 23.57 -3.10 2.85
N LEU A 15 22.50 -3.90 2.98
CA LEU A 15 21.21 -3.38 3.47
C LEU A 15 21.19 -3.15 4.98
N VAL A 16 21.93 -3.93 5.78
CA VAL A 16 22.02 -3.78 7.25
C VAL A 16 22.52 -2.40 7.66
N ASP A 17 23.39 -1.78 6.87
CA ASP A 17 23.96 -0.45 7.17
C ASP A 17 23.07 0.70 6.66
N THR A 18 21.95 0.40 6.00
CA THR A 18 21.02 1.41 5.48
C THR A 18 19.89 1.70 6.45
N PRO A 19 19.25 2.89 6.39
CA PRO A 19 18.05 3.17 7.16
C PRO A 19 16.85 2.29 6.78
N LEU A 20 16.97 1.44 5.75
CA LEU A 20 15.95 0.47 5.37
C LEU A 20 16.04 -0.82 6.18
N ALA A 21 17.15 -1.09 6.87
CA ALA A 21 17.37 -2.32 7.62
C ALA A 21 16.19 -2.72 8.53
N PRO A 22 15.56 -1.79 9.31
CA PRO A 22 14.43 -2.16 10.17
C PRO A 22 13.24 -2.75 9.41
N PHE A 23 13.04 -2.35 8.14
CA PHE A 23 11.92 -2.84 7.33
C PHE A 23 12.18 -4.22 6.73
N PHE A 24 13.42 -4.68 6.67
CA PHE A 24 13.74 -6.00 6.11
C PHE A 24 13.65 -7.12 7.15
N VAL A 25 13.89 -6.81 8.44
CA VAL A 25 13.92 -7.80 9.54
C VAL A 25 12.61 -8.59 9.65
N ASP A 26 11.47 -7.91 9.48
CA ASP A 26 10.13 -8.52 9.60
C ASP A 26 9.56 -9.01 8.26
N CYS A 27 10.21 -8.66 7.14
CA CYS A 27 9.63 -8.85 5.81
C CYS A 27 10.11 -10.11 5.09
N ILE A 28 11.30 -10.62 5.41
CA ILE A 28 12.00 -11.55 4.52
C ILE A 28 12.94 -12.46 5.32
N SER A 29 12.74 -13.79 5.26
CA SER A 29 13.79 -14.74 5.65
C SER A 29 14.81 -14.90 4.52
N GLU A 30 16.07 -15.26 4.81
CA GLU A 30 17.12 -15.41 3.79
C GLU A 30 16.73 -16.30 2.59
N GLN A 31 15.81 -17.25 2.79
CA GLN A 31 15.28 -18.14 1.76
C GLN A 31 14.22 -17.47 0.87
N ASP A 32 13.48 -16.51 1.41
CA ASP A 32 12.39 -15.83 0.69
C ASP A 32 12.92 -14.89 -0.40
N LEU A 33 14.17 -14.44 -0.33
CA LEU A 33 14.72 -13.51 -1.34
C LEU A 33 15.00 -14.15 -2.70
N ASP A 34 15.33 -15.44 -2.72
CA ASP A 34 15.58 -16.17 -3.96
C ASP A 34 14.27 -16.63 -4.62
N GLU A 35 13.23 -16.87 -3.81
CA GLU A 35 11.93 -17.42 -4.27
C GLU A 35 10.84 -16.34 -4.43
N MET A 36 10.86 -15.24 -3.66
CA MET A 36 9.86 -14.19 -3.77
C MET A 36 10.07 -13.30 -4.99
N ASN A 37 8.97 -13.01 -5.67
CA ASN A 37 8.92 -12.00 -6.71
C ASN A 37 9.35 -10.63 -6.14
N ILE A 38 10.21 -9.91 -6.87
CA ILE A 38 10.69 -8.54 -6.54
C ILE A 38 9.53 -7.59 -6.21
N GLU A 39 8.36 -7.77 -6.83
CA GLU A 39 7.16 -6.98 -6.54
C GLU A 39 6.58 -7.26 -5.15
N ILE A 40 6.61 -8.52 -4.69
CA ILE A 40 6.19 -8.89 -3.33
C ILE A 40 7.15 -8.24 -2.33
N ILE A 41 8.47 -8.38 -2.54
CA ILE A 41 9.49 -7.72 -1.71
C ILE A 41 9.22 -6.22 -1.61
N ARG A 42 8.99 -5.54 -2.74
CA ARG A 42 8.67 -4.11 -2.79
C ARG A 42 7.42 -3.79 -1.97
N ASN A 43 6.34 -4.54 -2.15
CA ASN A 43 5.08 -4.29 -1.46
C ASN A 43 5.19 -4.52 0.05
N THR A 44 5.88 -5.57 0.49
CA THR A 44 6.10 -5.85 1.91
C THR A 44 6.93 -4.75 2.58
N LEU A 45 8.02 -4.31 1.94
CA LEU A 45 8.84 -3.20 2.44
C LEU A 45 8.05 -1.88 2.53
N TYR A 46 7.26 -1.58 1.49
CA TYR A 46 6.44 -0.38 1.49
C TYR A 46 5.36 -0.40 2.57
N LYS A 47 4.77 -1.57 2.85
CA LYS A 47 3.84 -1.74 3.96
C LYS A 47 4.50 -1.37 5.29
N ALA A 48 5.65 -1.99 5.59
CA ALA A 48 6.37 -1.75 6.83
C ALA A 48 6.79 -0.27 6.97
N TYR A 49 7.28 0.32 5.88
CA TYR A 49 7.60 1.74 5.81
C TYR A 49 6.39 2.63 6.11
N LEU A 50 5.25 2.36 5.47
CA LEU A 50 4.06 3.19 5.59
C LEU A 50 3.47 3.13 7.00
N GLU A 51 3.46 1.95 7.62
CA GLU A 51 3.03 1.75 9.00
C GLU A 51 3.96 2.49 9.99
N ALA A 52 5.28 2.34 9.84
CA ALA A 52 6.23 3.03 10.70
C ALA A 52 6.20 4.56 10.53
N PHE A 53 6.03 5.06 9.31
CA PHE A 53 5.95 6.50 9.05
C PHE A 53 4.65 7.10 9.59
N TYR A 54 3.55 6.34 9.51
CA TYR A 54 2.28 6.72 10.14
C TYR A 54 2.42 6.84 11.66
N GLU A 55 3.02 5.85 12.32
CA GLU A 55 3.30 5.89 13.77
C GLU A 55 4.22 7.07 14.14
N PHE A 56 5.25 7.34 13.32
CA PHE A 56 6.12 8.50 13.51
C PHE A 56 5.34 9.82 13.46
N CYS A 57 4.47 10.01 12.47
CA CYS A 57 3.62 11.21 12.38
C CYS A 57 2.66 11.33 13.57
N GLN A 58 2.06 10.22 14.02
CA GLN A 58 1.22 10.22 15.23
C GLN A 58 2.01 10.66 16.47
N ASN A 59 3.25 10.20 16.61
CA ASN A 59 4.12 10.56 17.73
C ASN A 59 4.56 12.03 17.72
N ILE A 60 4.66 12.67 16.55
CA ILE A 60 4.87 14.13 16.45
C ILE A 60 3.66 14.88 17.02
N GLY A 61 2.46 14.40 16.73
CA GLY A 61 1.21 15.00 17.22
C GLY A 61 0.86 16.34 16.58
N GLY A 62 -0.19 16.98 17.12
CA GLY A 62 -0.70 18.27 16.67
C GLY A 62 -1.11 18.27 15.20
N THR A 63 -1.01 19.45 14.56
CA THR A 63 -1.39 19.64 13.15
C THR A 63 -0.62 18.71 12.20
N THR A 64 0.62 18.34 12.52
CA THR A 64 1.39 17.40 11.70
C THR A 64 0.73 16.03 11.67
N ALA A 65 0.30 15.50 12.82
CA ALA A 65 -0.40 14.23 12.87
C ALA A 65 -1.74 14.31 12.14
N ASP A 66 -2.53 15.36 12.38
CA ASP A 66 -3.86 15.50 11.79
C ASP A 66 -3.81 15.49 10.25
N VAL A 67 -2.84 16.21 9.66
CA VAL A 67 -2.69 16.30 8.21
C VAL A 67 -2.01 15.06 7.63
N MET A 68 -0.86 14.65 8.18
CA MET A 68 -0.08 13.56 7.60
C MET A 68 -0.78 12.21 7.75
N CYS A 69 -1.43 11.94 8.89
CA CYS A 69 -2.14 10.68 9.07
C CYS A 69 -3.33 10.55 8.11
N GLU A 70 -4.00 11.65 7.73
CA GLU A 70 -5.06 11.60 6.71
C GLU A 70 -4.49 11.21 5.33
N ILE A 71 -3.38 11.85 4.92
CA ILE A 71 -2.71 11.56 3.65
C ILE A 71 -2.18 10.12 3.60
N LEU A 72 -1.52 9.68 4.66
CA LEU A 72 -0.94 8.33 4.76
C LEU A 72 -2.01 7.25 4.84
N ALA A 73 -3.13 7.50 5.53
CA ALA A 73 -4.26 6.58 5.56
C ALA A 73 -4.88 6.38 4.16
N PHE A 74 -4.96 7.45 3.37
CA PHE A 74 -5.41 7.37 1.98
C PHE A 74 -4.42 6.58 1.10
N GLU A 75 -3.10 6.79 1.26
CA GLU A 75 -2.07 6.02 0.54
C GLU A 75 -2.12 4.52 0.90
N ALA A 76 -2.39 4.19 2.16
CA ALA A 76 -2.56 2.81 2.62
C ALA A 76 -3.75 2.13 1.94
N ASP A 77 -4.91 2.80 1.92
CA ASP A 77 -6.14 2.29 1.32
C ASP A 77 -6.01 2.18 -0.20
N ARG A 78 -5.42 3.18 -0.86
CA ARG A 78 -5.09 3.16 -2.30
C ARG A 78 -4.26 1.93 -2.64
N ARG A 79 -3.20 1.66 -1.87
CA ARG A 79 -2.33 0.49 -2.06
C ARG A 79 -3.10 -0.82 -1.90
N ALA A 80 -3.91 -0.95 -0.85
CA ALA A 80 -4.70 -2.16 -0.63
C ALA A 80 -5.63 -2.43 -1.83
N ILE A 81 -6.32 -1.40 -2.34
CA ILE A 81 -7.20 -1.52 -3.50
C ILE A 81 -6.43 -1.90 -4.77
N ILE A 82 -5.35 -1.19 -5.09
CA ILE A 82 -4.56 -1.43 -6.32
C ILE A 82 -3.89 -2.81 -6.30
N ILE A 83 -3.34 -3.25 -5.16
CA ILE A 83 -2.80 -4.61 -5.00
C ILE A 83 -3.91 -5.64 -5.23
N THR A 84 -5.12 -5.40 -4.71
CA THR A 84 -6.26 -6.30 -4.93
C THR A 84 -6.58 -6.44 -6.41
N ILE A 85 -6.75 -5.32 -7.10
CA ILE A 85 -7.11 -5.29 -8.53
C ILE A 85 -6.02 -5.94 -9.39
N ASN A 86 -4.75 -5.59 -9.16
CA ASN A 86 -3.63 -6.08 -9.97
C ASN A 86 -3.26 -7.54 -9.66
N SER A 87 -3.70 -8.08 -8.51
CA SER A 87 -3.51 -9.50 -8.19
C SER A 87 -4.41 -10.44 -8.98
N PHE A 88 -5.48 -9.94 -9.60
CA PHE A 88 -6.40 -10.78 -10.37
C PHE A 88 -5.71 -11.38 -11.61
N GLY A 89 -5.85 -12.70 -11.76
CA GLY A 89 -5.19 -13.43 -12.86
C GLY A 89 -3.70 -13.73 -12.64
N THR A 90 -3.17 -13.44 -11.44
CA THR A 90 -1.80 -13.81 -11.04
C THR A 90 -1.80 -15.06 -10.15
N GLU A 91 -0.60 -15.61 -9.87
CA GLU A 91 -0.43 -16.76 -8.96
C GLU A 91 -0.44 -16.36 -7.46
N LEU A 92 -0.68 -15.08 -7.14
CA LEU A 92 -0.69 -14.60 -5.77
C LEU A 92 -1.92 -15.10 -5.00
N SER A 93 -1.70 -15.87 -3.93
CA SER A 93 -2.77 -16.38 -3.08
C SER A 93 -3.47 -15.25 -2.30
N LYS A 94 -4.73 -15.46 -1.88
CA LYS A 94 -5.48 -14.50 -1.06
C LYS A 94 -4.80 -14.23 0.29
N ASP A 95 -4.19 -15.26 0.88
CA ASP A 95 -3.49 -15.16 2.15
C ASP A 95 -2.21 -14.33 2.01
N ASP A 96 -1.43 -14.55 0.95
CA ASP A 96 -0.21 -13.77 0.69
C ASP A 96 -0.54 -12.33 0.33
N ARG A 97 -1.58 -12.13 -0.47
CA ARG A 97 -2.11 -10.80 -0.78
C ARG A 97 -2.47 -10.02 0.48
N THR A 98 -3.10 -10.66 1.46
CA THR A 98 -3.49 -10.03 2.73
C THR A 98 -2.28 -9.57 3.55
N LYS A 99 -1.14 -10.26 3.44
CA LYS A 99 0.11 -9.86 4.10
C LYS A 99 0.68 -8.56 3.52
N LEU A 100 0.35 -8.21 2.28
CA LEU A 100 0.83 -7.00 1.60
C LEU A 100 0.08 -5.72 1.96
N TYR A 101 -1.08 -5.82 2.61
CA TYR A 101 -1.90 -4.65 2.92
C TYR A 101 -1.39 -3.88 4.14
N PRO A 102 -1.17 -2.56 4.02
CA PRO A 102 -0.91 -1.69 5.17
C PRO A 102 -2.15 -1.55 6.05
N ARG A 103 -1.95 -1.42 7.36
CA ARG A 103 -3.05 -1.41 8.37
C ARG A 103 -3.35 -0.03 8.96
N CYS A 104 -2.75 1.03 8.44
CA CYS A 104 -2.92 2.42 8.90
C CYS A 104 -3.98 3.22 8.13
N GLY A 105 -4.75 2.58 7.24
CA GLY A 105 -5.82 3.18 6.45
C GLY A 105 -7.23 3.03 7.07
N LYS A 106 -8.22 3.66 6.44
CA LYS A 106 -9.63 3.61 6.89
C LYS A 106 -10.32 2.30 6.51
N LEU A 107 -9.78 1.55 5.54
CA LEU A 107 -10.28 0.21 5.21
C LEU A 107 -9.94 -0.82 6.29
N HIS A 108 -8.97 -0.56 7.17
CA HIS A 108 -8.64 -1.47 8.26
C HIS A 108 -9.63 -1.31 9.43
N PRO A 109 -10.17 -2.42 10.01
CA PRO A 109 -9.91 -3.82 9.66
C PRO A 109 -10.87 -4.41 8.62
N ASP A 110 -12.12 -3.94 8.57
CA ASP A 110 -13.21 -4.65 7.89
C ASP A 110 -13.13 -4.59 6.36
N GLY A 111 -12.78 -3.43 5.79
CA GLY A 111 -12.55 -3.24 4.37
C GLY A 111 -11.39 -4.08 3.85
N ILE A 112 -10.28 -4.16 4.59
CA ILE A 112 -9.14 -5.02 4.27
C ILE A 112 -9.56 -6.49 4.26
N ALA A 113 -10.31 -6.94 5.28
CA ALA A 113 -10.80 -8.32 5.34
C ALA A 113 -11.75 -8.63 4.17
N ALA A 114 -12.53 -7.65 3.71
CA ALA A 114 -13.40 -7.80 2.54
C ALA A 114 -12.59 -7.84 1.22
N LEU A 115 -11.62 -6.94 1.04
CA LEU A 115 -10.69 -6.94 -0.11
C LEU A 115 -9.90 -8.24 -0.21
N ALA A 116 -9.45 -8.78 0.93
CA ALA A 116 -8.76 -10.08 0.99
C ALA A 116 -9.58 -11.22 0.37
N ARG A 117 -10.91 -11.16 0.46
CA ARG A 117 -11.82 -12.17 -0.10
C ARG A 117 -12.22 -11.91 -1.54
N ALA A 118 -12.03 -10.69 -2.06
CA ALA A 118 -12.48 -10.31 -3.39
C ALA A 118 -11.79 -11.11 -4.51
N ASP A 119 -12.58 -11.50 -5.51
CA ASP A 119 -12.18 -12.32 -6.68
C ASP A 119 -12.30 -11.56 -8.00
N ASP A 120 -13.00 -10.42 -8.01
CA ASP A 120 -13.21 -9.62 -9.20
C ASP A 120 -13.30 -8.12 -8.87
N TYR A 121 -13.29 -7.30 -9.91
CA TYR A 121 -13.34 -5.84 -9.80
C TYR A 121 -14.66 -5.34 -9.19
N GLU A 122 -15.79 -5.98 -9.47
CA GLU A 122 -17.10 -5.59 -8.95
C GLU A 122 -17.18 -5.76 -7.44
N GLN A 123 -16.57 -6.83 -6.90
CA GLN A 123 -16.46 -7.04 -5.46
C GLN A 123 -15.57 -5.99 -4.80
N VAL A 124 -14.47 -5.59 -5.44
CA VAL A 124 -13.61 -4.48 -4.95
C VAL A 124 -14.41 -3.18 -4.90
N LYS A 125 -15.16 -2.88 -5.97
CA LYS A 125 -16.04 -1.71 -6.02
C LYS A 125 -17.09 -1.75 -4.91
N ALA A 126 -17.74 -2.90 -4.69
CA ALA A 126 -18.72 -3.07 -3.63
C ALA A 126 -18.13 -2.83 -2.23
N VAL A 127 -16.87 -3.20 -1.99
CA VAL A 127 -16.17 -2.85 -0.73
C VAL A 127 -15.95 -1.34 -0.62
N ALA A 128 -15.52 -0.69 -1.70
CA ALA A 128 -15.30 0.76 -1.73
C ALA A 128 -16.60 1.56 -1.54
N GLU A 129 -17.76 1.04 -1.97
CA GLU A 129 -19.06 1.71 -1.83
C GLU A 129 -19.50 1.96 -0.38
N TYR A 130 -19.01 1.16 0.58
CA TYR A 130 -19.26 1.37 2.01
C TYR A 130 -18.57 2.64 2.55
N TYR A 131 -17.57 3.17 1.84
CA TYR A 131 -16.79 4.32 2.25
C TYR A 131 -17.09 5.47 1.28
N GLY A 132 -17.84 6.48 1.75
CA GLY A 132 -18.35 7.54 0.89
C GLY A 132 -17.29 8.25 0.04
N GLU A 133 -16.06 8.40 0.55
CA GLU A 133 -14.96 8.99 -0.19
C GLU A 133 -14.41 8.11 -1.31
N TYR A 134 -14.42 6.78 -1.13
CA TYR A 134 -13.95 5.83 -2.14
C TYR A 134 -15.02 5.54 -3.17
N ARG A 135 -16.29 5.48 -2.75
CA ARG A 135 -17.44 5.36 -3.65
C ARG A 135 -17.39 6.36 -4.80
N MET A 136 -17.18 7.65 -4.49
CA MET A 136 -17.13 8.70 -5.51
C MET A 136 -16.00 8.47 -6.53
N LEU A 137 -14.84 7.95 -6.08
CA LEU A 137 -13.71 7.70 -6.98
C LEU A 137 -14.02 6.57 -7.97
N PHE A 138 -14.72 5.53 -7.52
CA PHE A 138 -15.14 4.41 -8.39
C PHE A 138 -16.31 4.79 -9.31
N ASP A 139 -17.23 5.64 -8.86
CA ASP A 139 -18.37 6.10 -9.68
C ASP A 139 -17.94 7.07 -10.79
N GLU A 140 -16.92 7.89 -10.52
CA GLU A 140 -16.38 8.83 -11.51
C GLU A 140 -15.30 8.22 -12.41
N ALA A 141 -14.79 7.03 -12.09
CA ALA A 141 -13.88 6.29 -12.96
C ALA A 141 -14.68 5.69 -14.13
N GLY A 142 -14.27 6.02 -15.36
CA GLY A 142 -14.92 5.52 -16.56
C GLY A 142 -14.10 4.44 -17.25
N ASN A 143 -14.80 3.57 -17.98
CA ASN A 143 -14.19 2.49 -18.77
C ASN A 143 -14.08 2.84 -20.27
N ASN A 144 -14.55 4.02 -20.70
CA ASN A 144 -14.50 4.40 -22.12
C ASN A 144 -13.17 5.06 -22.49
N PRO A 145 -12.74 4.96 -23.76
CA PRO A 145 -11.58 5.69 -24.25
C PRO A 145 -11.76 7.20 -24.06
N GLY A 146 -10.88 7.81 -23.25
CA GLY A 146 -10.92 9.24 -22.91
C GLY A 146 -11.55 9.57 -21.55
N ASP A 147 -12.16 8.59 -20.88
CA ASP A 147 -12.55 8.72 -19.49
C ASP A 147 -11.32 8.63 -18.57
N LYS A 148 -11.42 9.25 -17.39
CA LYS A 148 -10.39 9.12 -16.35
C LYS A 148 -10.44 7.72 -15.76
N THR A 149 -9.27 7.11 -15.62
CA THR A 149 -9.11 5.81 -14.96
C THR A 149 -9.28 5.95 -13.45
N LEU A 150 -9.45 4.82 -12.76
CA LEU A 150 -9.46 4.80 -11.30
C LEU A 150 -8.14 5.32 -10.70
N GLU A 151 -6.99 5.04 -11.34
CA GLU A 151 -5.70 5.56 -10.91
C GLU A 151 -5.63 7.09 -11.04
N ASP A 152 -6.14 7.66 -12.15
CA ASP A 152 -6.25 9.11 -12.31
C ASP A 152 -7.10 9.74 -11.20
N LYS A 153 -8.19 9.08 -10.81
CA LYS A 153 -9.06 9.53 -9.71
C LYS A 153 -8.39 9.45 -8.36
N PHE A 154 -7.62 8.40 -8.08
CA PHE A 154 -6.81 8.34 -6.87
C PHE A 154 -5.76 9.45 -6.85
N PHE A 155 -5.09 9.72 -7.98
CA PHE A 155 -4.10 10.78 -8.08
C PHE A 155 -4.72 12.17 -7.85
N GLU A 156 -5.89 12.45 -8.41
CA GLU A 156 -6.62 13.71 -8.16
C GLU A 156 -6.99 13.89 -6.68
N ARG A 157 -7.42 12.81 -6.03
CA ARG A 157 -7.71 12.81 -4.59
C ARG A 157 -6.45 13.07 -3.76
N GLU A 158 -5.35 12.40 -4.08
CA GLU A 158 -4.05 12.60 -3.43
C GLU A 158 -3.60 14.06 -3.52
N VAL A 159 -3.62 14.63 -4.72
CA VAL A 159 -3.25 16.04 -4.95
C VAL A 159 -4.16 16.97 -4.15
N ARG A 160 -5.47 16.70 -4.09
CA ARG A 160 -6.40 17.50 -3.27
C ARG A 160 -6.07 17.44 -1.78
N LEU A 161 -5.74 16.27 -1.25
CA LEU A 161 -5.33 16.13 0.16
C LEU A 161 -4.03 16.91 0.42
N ASN A 162 -3.06 16.83 -0.48
CA ASN A 162 -1.81 17.59 -0.40
C ASN A 162 -2.03 19.11 -0.49
N ILE A 163 -2.99 19.59 -1.30
CA ILE A 163 -3.35 21.02 -1.36
C ILE A 163 -3.97 21.46 -0.03
N ASN A 164 -4.86 20.65 0.54
CA ASN A 164 -5.52 20.98 1.81
C ASN A 164 -4.52 21.11 2.97
N ALA A 165 -3.37 20.41 2.91
CA ALA A 165 -2.29 20.57 3.88
C ALA A 165 -1.75 22.01 3.98
N PHE A 166 -1.86 22.82 2.92
CA PHE A 166 -1.46 24.23 2.93
C PHE A 166 -2.54 25.18 3.45
N LEU A 167 -3.76 24.68 3.71
CA LEU A 167 -4.91 25.46 4.16
C LEU A 167 -5.20 25.29 5.66
N GLN A 168 -4.36 24.53 6.37
CA GLN A 168 -4.46 24.24 7.80
C GLN A 168 -3.72 25.26 8.66
#